data_AF-N0DYY5-F1
#
_entry.id   AF-N0DYY5-F1
#
_cell.length_a   1.000
_cell.length_b   1.000
_cell.length_c   1.000
_cell.angle_alpha   90.00
_cell.angle_beta   90.00
_cell.angle_gamma   90.00
#
_symmetry.space_group_name_H-M   'P 1'
#
loop_
_entity.id
_entity.type
_entity.pdbx_description
1 polymer ?
#
loop_
_entity_poly.entity_id
_entity_poly.type
_entity_poly.pdbx_seq_one_letter_code
_entity_poly.pdbx_strand_id
1 'polypeptide(L)'
;MFSDLLSWLAALPKWQMFVAFWAVGVLRGLGYYVVGALVGTRLHDARWSEARGKVQALGARSVVVTWPVYGLAGATQVINGAVRVPIAHFLAALVPLAGLWAVLQTIVGVALIEALMTQAAPYLVALLAVVAALRLAVHWRRRRADMVDARV
;
A
#
# COMPACT_ATOMS: atom_id res chain seq x y z
N MET A 1 -10.81 26.26 -10.36
CA MET A 1 -10.66 24.85 -10.77
C MET A 1 -10.16 23.95 -9.63
N PHE A 2 -8.97 24.15 -9.05
CA PHE A 2 -8.50 23.32 -7.92
C PHE A 2 -9.33 23.55 -6.64
N SER A 3 -9.79 24.78 -6.41
CA SER A 3 -10.73 25.15 -5.36
C SER A 3 -12.09 24.47 -5.52
N ASP A 4 -12.62 24.42 -6.73
CA ASP A 4 -13.95 23.87 -7.05
C ASP A 4 -13.97 22.34 -6.93
N LEU A 5 -12.86 21.69 -7.28
CA LEU A 5 -12.68 20.25 -7.09
C LEU A 5 -12.64 19.89 -5.60
N LEU A 6 -11.89 20.65 -4.78
CA LEU A 6 -11.77 20.38 -3.35
C LEU A 6 -13.07 20.62 -2.60
N SER A 7 -13.82 21.68 -2.95
CA SER A 7 -15.14 21.94 -2.37
C SER A 7 -16.16 20.86 -2.76
N TRP A 8 -16.14 20.39 -4.01
CA TRP A 8 -16.97 19.26 -4.43
C TRP A 8 -16.61 17.96 -3.68
N LEU A 9 -15.31 17.65 -3.53
CA LEU A 9 -14.85 16.50 -2.75
C LEU A 9 -15.23 16.61 -1.27
N ALA A 10 -15.14 17.81 -0.67
CA ALA A 10 -15.54 18.05 0.72
C ALA A 10 -17.05 17.91 0.93
N ALA A 11 -17.86 18.16 -0.11
CA ALA A 11 -19.31 17.99 -0.07
C ALA A 11 -19.75 16.52 -0.20
N LEU A 12 -18.87 15.60 -0.59
CA LEU A 12 -19.22 14.19 -0.70
C LEU A 12 -19.47 13.57 0.68
N PRO A 13 -20.51 12.74 0.82
CA PRO A 13 -20.69 11.92 2.01
C PRO A 13 -19.45 11.04 2.24
N LYS A 14 -18.93 11.03 3.48
CA LYS A 14 -17.72 10.27 3.86
C LYS A 14 -17.81 8.78 3.49
N TRP A 15 -19.02 8.20 3.52
CA TRP A 15 -19.25 6.81 3.11
C TRP A 15 -18.97 6.58 1.62
N GLN A 16 -19.23 7.56 0.75
CA GLN A 16 -18.93 7.45 -0.69
C GLN A 16 -17.42 7.47 -0.94
N MET A 17 -16.69 8.34 -0.23
CA MET A 17 -15.22 8.35 -0.27
C MET A 17 -14.65 7.02 0.21
N PHE A 18 -15.19 6.47 1.31
CA PHE A 18 -14.82 5.13 1.79
C PHE A 18 -15.07 4.05 0.74
N VAL A 19 -16.27 3.98 0.17
CA VAL A 19 -16.62 2.99 -0.86
C VAL A 19 -15.70 3.12 -2.08
N ALA A 20 -15.39 4.34 -2.51
CA ALA A 20 -14.48 4.58 -3.62
C ALA A 20 -13.06 4.06 -3.33
N PHE A 21 -12.48 4.42 -2.17
CA PHE A 21 -11.16 3.92 -1.78
C PHE A 21 -11.14 2.42 -1.58
N TRP A 22 -12.21 1.85 -1.03
CA TRP A 22 -12.34 0.41 -0.85
C TRP A 22 -12.39 -0.32 -2.19
N ALA A 23 -13.21 0.15 -3.12
CA ALA A 23 -13.31 -0.40 -4.47
C ALA A 23 -11.96 -0.34 -5.19
N VAL A 24 -11.25 0.80 -5.14
CA VAL A 24 -9.91 0.95 -5.71
C VAL A 24 -8.93 -0.03 -5.06
N GLY A 25 -8.98 -0.18 -3.74
CA GLY A 25 -8.13 -1.11 -2.99
C GLY A 25 -8.34 -2.56 -3.44
N VAL A 26 -9.58 -2.99 -3.59
CA VAL A 26 -9.95 -4.32 -4.06
C VAL A 26 -9.56 -4.53 -5.53
N LEU A 27 -9.89 -3.59 -6.41
CA LEU A 27 -9.57 -3.67 -7.85
C LEU A 27 -8.07 -3.73 -8.08
N ARG A 28 -7.28 -2.94 -7.36
CA ARG A 28 -5.82 -2.99 -7.41
C ARG A 28 -5.29 -4.36 -6.96
N GLY A 29 -5.77 -4.89 -5.85
CA GLY A 29 -5.37 -6.20 -5.35
C GLY A 29 -5.72 -7.33 -6.34
N LEU A 30 -6.90 -7.26 -6.95
CA LEU A 30 -7.32 -8.15 -8.02
C LEU A 30 -6.42 -8.02 -9.26
N GLY A 31 -6.07 -6.79 -9.64
CA GLY A 31 -5.13 -6.53 -10.73
C GLY A 31 -3.78 -7.21 -10.52
N TYR A 32 -3.22 -7.10 -9.32
CA TYR A 32 -1.98 -7.82 -8.97
C TYR A 32 -2.13 -9.34 -9.06
N TYR A 33 -3.23 -9.88 -8.55
CA TYR A 33 -3.53 -11.31 -8.66
C TYR A 33 -3.61 -11.76 -10.13
N VAL A 34 -4.32 -11.02 -10.99
CA VAL A 34 -4.45 -11.34 -12.42
C VAL A 34 -3.09 -11.27 -13.13
N VAL A 35 -2.29 -10.22 -12.87
CA VAL A 35 -0.92 -10.11 -13.39
C VAL A 35 -0.10 -11.33 -13.00
N GLY A 36 -0.19 -11.76 -11.75
CA GLY A 36 0.43 -12.98 -11.25
C GLY A 36 -0.02 -14.24 -11.99
N ALA A 37 -1.33 -14.40 -12.18
CA ALA A 37 -1.90 -15.56 -12.86
C ALA A 37 -1.48 -15.65 -14.34
N LEU A 38 -1.29 -14.50 -15.01
CA LEU A 38 -0.88 -14.42 -16.41
C LEU A 38 0.62 -14.59 -16.62
N VAL A 39 1.44 -14.02 -15.73
CA VAL A 39 2.91 -13.96 -15.88
C VAL A 39 3.63 -15.03 -15.07
N GLY A 40 2.97 -15.65 -14.08
CA GLY A 40 3.58 -16.55 -13.11
C GLY A 40 4.21 -17.84 -13.65
N THR A 41 3.88 -18.23 -14.89
CA THR A 41 4.51 -19.34 -15.61
C THR A 41 5.81 -18.95 -16.32
N ARG A 42 6.10 -17.65 -16.45
CA ARG A 42 7.28 -17.11 -17.16
C ARG A 42 8.42 -16.70 -16.22
N LEU A 43 8.20 -16.77 -14.91
CA LEU A 43 9.16 -16.34 -13.90
C LEU A 43 9.79 -17.57 -13.24
N HIS A 44 11.06 -17.84 -13.57
CA HIS A 44 11.81 -19.03 -13.16
C HIS A 44 13.03 -18.75 -12.28
N ASP A 45 13.19 -17.53 -11.77
CA ASP A 45 14.33 -17.15 -10.92
C ASP A 45 14.29 -17.92 -9.56
N ALA A 46 15.46 -18.29 -9.03
CA ALA A 46 15.60 -18.95 -7.74
C ALA A 46 14.98 -18.14 -6.59
N ARG A 47 15.12 -16.81 -6.62
CA ARG A 47 14.49 -15.90 -5.63
C ARG A 47 12.97 -15.91 -5.72
N TRP A 48 12.44 -16.13 -6.92
CA TRP A 48 11.01 -16.28 -7.17
C TRP A 48 10.49 -17.61 -6.64
N SER A 49 11.26 -18.69 -6.82
CA SER A 49 10.94 -20.04 -6.32
C SER A 49 10.79 -20.07 -4.78
N GLU A 50 11.70 -19.45 -4.05
CA GLU A 50 11.63 -19.40 -2.59
C GLU A 50 10.39 -18.63 -2.08
N ALA A 51 10.14 -17.45 -2.66
CA ALA A 51 8.98 -16.63 -2.32
C ALA A 51 7.66 -17.35 -2.67
N ARG A 52 7.64 -18.06 -3.80
CA ARG A 52 6.53 -18.91 -4.25
C ARG A 52 6.23 -20.00 -3.23
N GLY A 53 7.25 -20.73 -2.74
CA GLY A 53 7.07 -21.78 -1.73
C GLY A 53 6.47 -21.26 -0.43
N LYS A 54 6.95 -20.10 0.06
CA LYS A 54 6.41 -19.47 1.28
C LYS A 54 4.96 -19.01 1.12
N VAL A 55 4.61 -18.41 -0.02
CA VAL A 55 3.22 -18.00 -0.31
C VAL A 55 2.32 -19.21 -0.53
N GLN A 56 2.82 -20.27 -1.15
CA GLN A 56 2.06 -21.51 -1.35
C GLN A 56 1.75 -22.19 -0.02
N ALA A 57 2.68 -22.17 0.95
CA ALA A 57 2.45 -22.68 2.29
C ALA A 57 1.44 -21.82 3.10
N LEU A 58 1.48 -20.50 2.93
CA LEU A 58 0.60 -19.56 3.65
C LEU A 58 -0.76 -19.34 2.96
N GLY A 59 -0.86 -19.61 1.66
CA GLY A 59 -2.01 -19.30 0.83
C GLY A 59 -2.42 -17.82 0.93
N ALA A 60 -3.72 -17.57 0.98
CA ALA A 60 -4.29 -16.22 1.10
C ALA A 60 -3.85 -15.47 2.37
N ARG A 61 -3.41 -16.18 3.43
CA ARG A 61 -2.91 -15.55 4.67
C ARG A 61 -1.64 -14.74 4.44
N SER A 62 -0.87 -15.06 3.39
CA SER A 62 0.31 -14.27 2.99
C SER A 62 -0.01 -12.80 2.75
N VAL A 63 -1.20 -12.49 2.21
CA VAL A 63 -1.67 -11.12 1.97
C VAL A 63 -1.85 -10.36 3.29
N VAL A 64 -2.35 -11.05 4.32
CA VAL A 64 -2.57 -10.47 5.65
C VAL A 64 -1.23 -10.26 6.36
N VAL A 65 -0.34 -11.25 6.33
CA VAL A 65 0.96 -11.18 7.02
C VAL A 65 1.88 -10.11 6.43
N THR A 66 1.86 -9.94 5.10
CA THR A 66 2.72 -8.96 4.42
C THR A 66 2.11 -7.57 4.34
N TRP A 67 0.89 -7.40 4.84
CA TRP A 67 0.15 -6.14 4.81
C TRP A 67 0.87 -4.92 5.41
N PRO A 68 1.63 -5.02 6.53
CA PRO A 68 2.32 -3.85 7.09
C PRO A 68 3.34 -3.21 6.15
N VAL A 69 3.79 -3.94 5.12
CA VAL A 69 4.77 -3.47 4.15
C VAL A 69 4.12 -3.47 2.77
N TYR A 70 3.73 -2.29 2.32
CA TYR A 70 2.96 -2.11 1.07
C TYR A 70 3.58 -2.80 -0.15
N GLY A 71 4.91 -2.76 -0.28
CA GLY A 71 5.63 -3.46 -1.35
C GLY A 71 5.54 -4.99 -1.26
N LEU A 72 5.62 -5.54 -0.05
CA LEU A 72 5.47 -6.98 0.18
C LEU A 72 4.02 -7.43 -0.02
N ALA A 73 3.03 -6.62 0.39
CA ALA A 73 1.62 -6.89 0.17
C ALA A 73 1.28 -6.99 -1.33
N GLY A 74 1.81 -6.07 -2.15
CA GLY A 74 1.66 -6.15 -3.62
C GLY A 74 2.34 -7.39 -4.19
N ALA A 75 3.58 -7.68 -3.76
CA ALA A 75 4.32 -8.85 -4.22
C ALA A 75 3.61 -10.17 -3.89
N THR A 76 3.07 -10.33 -2.67
CA THR A 76 2.33 -11.53 -2.31
C THR A 76 1.02 -11.65 -3.07
N GLN A 77 0.30 -10.56 -3.36
CA GLN A 77 -0.89 -10.59 -4.20
C GLN A 77 -0.58 -11.11 -5.62
N VAL A 78 0.53 -10.67 -6.21
CA VAL A 78 1.04 -11.22 -7.49
C VAL A 78 1.40 -12.70 -7.35
N ILE A 79 2.13 -13.09 -6.31
CA ILE A 79 2.54 -14.50 -6.12
C ILE A 79 1.32 -15.40 -5.87
N ASN A 80 0.29 -14.95 -5.15
CA ASN A 80 -0.98 -15.67 -4.97
C ASN A 80 -1.63 -15.99 -6.33
N GLY A 81 -1.60 -15.03 -7.26
CA GLY A 81 -2.01 -15.24 -8.65
C GLY A 81 -1.15 -16.27 -9.37
N ALA A 82 0.18 -16.15 -9.25
CA ALA A 82 1.14 -17.04 -9.90
C ALA A 82 1.03 -18.50 -9.45
N VAL A 83 0.66 -18.75 -8.18
CA VAL A 83 0.40 -20.09 -7.65
C VAL A 83 -1.07 -20.51 -7.75
N ARG A 84 -1.93 -19.67 -8.34
CA ARG A 84 -3.36 -19.91 -8.52
C ARG A 84 -4.10 -20.24 -7.22
N VAL A 85 -3.84 -19.49 -6.14
CA VAL A 85 -4.65 -19.58 -4.91
C VAL A 85 -6.12 -19.35 -5.28
N PRO A 86 -7.08 -20.18 -4.82
CA PRO A 86 -8.47 -20.01 -5.20
C PRO A 86 -8.97 -18.59 -4.93
N ILE A 87 -9.59 -17.97 -5.94
CA ILE A 87 -9.93 -16.54 -5.90
C ILE A 87 -10.85 -16.17 -4.74
N ALA A 88 -11.74 -17.08 -4.34
CA ALA A 88 -12.61 -16.88 -3.18
C ALA A 88 -11.81 -16.68 -1.88
N HIS A 89 -10.76 -17.47 -1.66
CA HIS A 89 -9.90 -17.35 -0.48
C HIS A 89 -9.05 -16.08 -0.54
N PHE A 90 -8.55 -15.73 -1.73
CA PHE A 90 -7.82 -14.49 -1.95
C PHE A 90 -8.69 -13.26 -1.65
N LEU A 91 -9.93 -13.22 -2.17
CA LEU A 91 -10.87 -12.14 -1.95
C LEU A 91 -11.31 -12.07 -0.48
N ALA A 92 -11.54 -13.22 0.18
CA ALA A 92 -11.86 -13.26 1.60
C ALA A 92 -10.77 -12.62 2.47
N ALA A 93 -9.51 -12.72 2.07
CA ALA A 93 -8.40 -12.03 2.75
C ALA A 93 -8.25 -10.56 2.31
N LEU A 94 -8.39 -10.28 1.01
CA LEU A 94 -8.18 -8.95 0.44
C LEU A 94 -9.25 -7.94 0.84
N VAL A 95 -10.52 -8.31 0.73
CA VAL A 95 -11.68 -7.43 0.90
C VAL A 95 -11.73 -6.76 2.30
N PRO A 96 -11.65 -7.49 3.42
CA PRO A 96 -11.67 -6.87 4.74
C PRO A 96 -10.43 -5.99 4.98
N LEU A 97 -9.28 -6.41 4.47
CA LEU A 97 -8.02 -5.72 4.62
C LEU A 97 -7.96 -4.42 3.79
N ALA A 98 -8.51 -4.45 2.58
CA ALA A 98 -8.76 -3.26 1.79
C ALA A 98 -9.76 -2.33 2.47
N GLY A 99 -10.75 -2.87 3.18
CA GLY A 99 -11.71 -2.10 3.97
C GLY A 99 -11.03 -1.34 5.10
N LEU A 100 -10.19 -2.03 5.89
CA LEU A 100 -9.37 -1.38 6.93
C LEU A 100 -8.52 -0.25 6.33
N TRP A 101 -7.95 -0.47 5.15
CA TRP A 101 -7.13 0.54 4.51
C TRP A 101 -7.96 1.73 4.00
N ALA A 102 -9.12 1.47 3.42
CA ALA A 102 -10.04 2.49 2.97
C ALA A 102 -10.51 3.38 4.12
N VAL A 103 -10.75 2.83 5.32
CA VAL A 103 -11.08 3.63 6.52
C VAL A 103 -9.99 4.65 6.81
N LEU A 104 -8.73 4.23 6.91
CA LEU A 104 -7.63 5.15 7.20
C LEU A 104 -7.43 6.15 6.06
N GLN A 105 -7.57 5.73 4.79
CA GLN A 105 -7.47 6.62 3.64
C GLN A 105 -8.59 7.67 3.62
N THR A 106 -9.81 7.30 4.01
CA THR A 106 -10.91 8.25 4.16
C THR A 106 -10.62 9.23 5.29
N ILE A 107 -10.18 8.77 6.47
CA ILE A 107 -9.88 9.63 7.61
C ILE A 107 -8.76 10.62 7.25
N VAL A 108 -7.64 10.12 6.73
CA VAL A 108 -6.48 10.95 6.36
C VAL A 108 -6.80 11.86 5.17
N GLY A 109 -7.51 11.34 4.17
CA GLY A 109 -7.90 12.10 2.98
C GLY A 109 -8.83 13.26 3.31
N VAL A 110 -9.84 13.02 4.16
CA VAL A 110 -10.74 14.09 4.65
C VAL A 110 -9.96 15.12 5.46
N ALA A 111 -9.11 14.68 6.39
CA ALA A 111 -8.29 15.61 7.19
C ALA A 111 -7.36 16.48 6.32
N LEU A 112 -6.78 15.90 5.26
CA LEU A 112 -5.98 16.65 4.29
C LEU A 112 -6.83 17.68 3.54
N ILE A 113 -8.01 17.31 3.05
CA ILE A 113 -8.91 18.24 2.35
C ILE A 113 -9.31 19.40 3.28
N GLU A 114 -9.73 19.11 4.51
CA GLU A 114 -10.11 20.12 5.50
C GLU A 114 -8.94 21.09 5.81
N ALA A 115 -7.73 20.56 5.97
CA ALA A 115 -6.55 21.37 6.24
C ALA A 115 -6.11 22.22 5.03
N LEU A 116 -6.32 21.72 3.81
CA LEU A 116 -6.10 22.51 2.59
C LEU A 116 -7.13 23.64 2.46
N MET A 117 -8.37 23.47 2.93
CA MET A 117 -9.41 24.49 2.88
C MET A 117 -9.28 25.57 3.96
N THR A 118 -8.66 25.27 5.11
CA THR A 118 -8.57 26.17 6.28
C THR A 118 -7.29 27.01 6.35
N GLN A 119 -6.54 27.14 5.25
CA GLN A 119 -5.17 27.71 5.22
C GLN A 119 -4.17 27.02 6.16
N ALA A 120 -4.47 25.81 6.65
CA ALA A 120 -3.53 25.01 7.43
C ALA A 120 -2.52 24.24 6.55
N ALA A 121 -2.64 24.37 5.23
CA ALA A 121 -1.69 23.85 4.23
C ALA A 121 -0.20 24.08 4.56
N PRO A 122 0.25 25.27 5.05
CA PRO A 122 1.66 25.48 5.38
C PRO A 122 2.13 24.58 6.53
N TYR A 123 1.27 24.32 7.53
CA TYR A 123 1.61 23.43 8.65
C TYR A 123 1.70 21.97 8.22
N LEU A 124 0.82 21.54 7.32
CA LEU A 124 0.89 20.20 6.71
C LEU A 124 2.18 20.02 5.91
N VAL A 125 2.54 21.00 5.08
CA VAL A 125 3.78 20.98 4.30
C VAL A 125 4.99 20.97 5.23
N ALA A 126 4.99 21.79 6.29
CA ALA A 126 6.06 21.81 7.28
C ALA A 126 6.19 20.46 8.01
N LEU A 127 5.08 19.85 8.43
CA LEU A 127 5.08 18.54 9.06
C LEU A 127 5.66 17.47 8.11
N LEU A 128 5.21 17.43 6.85
CA LEU A 128 5.72 16.49 5.86
C LEU A 128 7.22 16.70 5.58
N ALA A 129 7.67 17.96 5.51
CA ALA A 129 9.07 18.31 5.33
C ALA A 129 9.94 17.86 6.51
N VAL A 130 9.47 18.05 7.75
CA VAL A 130 10.16 17.58 8.96
C VAL A 130 10.26 16.06 8.97
N VAL A 131 9.17 15.34 8.67
CA VAL A 131 9.18 13.87 8.60
C VAL A 131 10.15 13.38 7.52
N ALA A 132 10.17 14.01 6.35
CA ALA A 132 11.10 13.68 5.27
C ALA A 132 12.55 13.95 5.66
N ALA A 133 12.84 15.10 6.29
CA ALA A 133 14.17 15.47 6.76
C ALA A 133 14.66 14.50 7.84
N LEU A 134 13.82 14.09 8.79
CA LEU A 134 14.15 13.08 9.80
C LEU A 134 14.44 11.72 9.16
N ARG A 135 13.62 11.28 8.21
CA ARG A 135 13.84 10.03 7.46
C ARG A 135 15.16 10.05 6.71
N LEU A 136 15.46 11.15 6.02
CA LEU A 136 16.74 11.36 5.36
C LEU A 136 17.87 11.34 6.39
N ALA A 137 17.79 12.10 7.47
CA ALA A 137 18.82 12.14 8.51
C ALA A 137 19.11 10.76 9.09
N VAL A 138 18.08 9.96 9.38
CA VAL A 138 18.23 8.56 9.84
C VAL A 138 18.91 7.71 8.78
N HIS A 139 18.49 7.82 7.51
CA HIS A 139 19.08 7.08 6.39
C HIS A 139 20.55 7.42 6.19
N TRP A 140 20.90 8.72 6.22
CA TRP A 140 22.26 9.22 6.12
C TRP A 140 23.12 8.77 7.31
N ARG A 141 22.58 8.76 8.53
CA ARG A 141 23.26 8.26 9.72
C ARG A 141 23.57 6.77 9.61
N ARG A 142 22.61 5.97 9.16
CA ARG A 142 22.79 4.53 8.94
C ARG A 142 23.90 4.25 7.91
N ARG A 143 23.86 4.91 6.75
CA ARG A 143 24.92 4.76 5.74
C ARG A 143 26.30 5.19 6.22
N ARG A 144 26.39 6.21 7.07
CA ARG A 144 27.69 6.62 7.65
C ARG A 144 28.24 5.59 8.63
N ALA A 145 27.38 4.96 9.42
CA ALA A 145 27.79 3.86 10.32
C ALA A 145 28.34 2.67 9.51
N ASP A 146 27.63 2.25 8.46
CA ASP A 146 28.05 1.14 7.60
C ASP A 146 29.41 1.39 6.91
N MET A 147 29.73 2.65 6.57
CA MET A 147 31.02 3.00 5.96
C MET A 147 32.19 3.07 6.95
N VAL A 148 31.93 3.27 8.25
CA VAL A 148 32.95 3.27 9.30
C VAL A 148 33.32 1.83 9.64
N ASP A 149 32.33 0.94 9.76
CA ASP A 149 32.57 -0.49 10.02
C ASP A 149 33.28 -1.19 8.84
N ALA A 150 33.08 -0.73 7.60
CA ALA A 150 33.79 -1.27 6.42
C ALA A 150 35.25 -0.80 6.28
N ARG A 151 35.71 0.14 7.11
CA ARG A 151 37.08 0.68 7.10
C ARG A 151 37.95 0.22 8.28
N VAL A 152 37.37 -0.50 9.24
CA VAL A 152 38.06 -1.16 10.37
C VAL A 152 38.24 -2.63 10.02
#